data_AF-A0AAE0MKC1-F1
#
_entry.id   AF-A0AAE0MKC1-F1
#
_cell.length_a   1.000
_cell.length_b   1.000
_cell.length_c   1.000
_cell.angle_alpha   90.00
_cell.angle_beta   90.00
_cell.angle_gamma   90.00
#
_symmetry.space_group_name_H-M   'P 1'
#
loop_
_entity.id
_entity.type
_entity.pdbx_description
1 polymer ?
#
loop_
_entity_poly.entity_id
_entity_poly.type
_entity_poly.pdbx_seq_one_letter_code
_entity_poly.pdbx_strand_id
1 'polypeptide(L)'
;MSALGQRAACVARQARQARPNGVRSKRTYASESHGHDHGHGHHAPPVEESLGSAFYIAIGAIPASMFVYSISRPGKDGQPSAVSTWLEKLSDNKEKWETRAHLTTAAIQEAARDKHLFYNIERNRHIELSYPEVFQHGSPFNVPAGHSVNLDQVVSHYRKQHLDEEERKATKLAAKAEAAAAAAAAK
;
A
#
# COMPACT_ATOMS: atom_id res chain seq x y z
N MET A 1 -9.15 2.89 16.63
CA MET A 1 -7.92 2.91 15.80
C MET A 1 -7.63 1.48 15.37
N SER A 2 -7.78 1.17 14.08
CA SER A 2 -7.73 -0.21 13.59
C SER A 2 -6.30 -0.76 13.60
N ALA A 3 -6.15 -2.03 14.03
CA ALA A 3 -4.88 -2.74 14.20
C ALA A 3 -4.01 -2.82 12.92
N LEU A 4 -4.58 -2.49 11.76
CA LEU A 4 -3.88 -2.41 10.47
C LEU A 4 -2.90 -1.24 10.41
N GLY A 5 -3.22 -0.10 11.04
CA GLY A 5 -2.36 1.09 11.02
C GLY A 5 -1.04 0.91 11.78
N GLN A 6 -1.06 0.14 12.86
CA GLN A 6 0.14 -0.12 13.68
C GLN A 6 1.13 -1.08 12.99
N ARG A 7 0.64 -2.03 12.19
CA ARG A 7 1.48 -3.01 11.49
C ARG A 7 2.21 -2.40 10.29
N ALA A 8 1.58 -1.49 9.55
CA ALA A 8 2.21 -0.80 8.42
C ALA A 8 3.43 0.05 8.86
N ALA A 9 3.35 0.69 10.03
CA ALA A 9 4.44 1.49 10.58
C ALA A 9 5.67 0.65 10.99
N CYS A 10 5.48 -0.58 11.47
CA CYS A 10 6.57 -1.50 11.81
C CYS A 10 7.30 -2.03 10.56
N VAL A 11 6.57 -2.39 9.50
CA VAL A 11 7.17 -2.90 8.25
C VAL A 11 8.01 -1.81 7.55
N ALA A 12 7.54 -0.56 7.58
CA ALA A 12 8.27 0.57 7.00
C ALA A 12 9.60 0.88 7.71
N ARG A 13 9.74 0.55 9.01
CA ARG A 13 11.02 0.70 9.75
C ARG A 13 11.99 -0.43 9.44
N GLN A 14 11.49 -1.65 9.27
CA GLN A 14 12.33 -2.82 8.95
C GLN A 14 12.90 -2.74 7.52
N ALA A 15 12.15 -2.17 6.58
CA ALA A 15 12.61 -1.96 5.19
C ALA A 15 13.77 -0.94 5.07
N ARG A 16 13.94 -0.03 6.03
CA ARG A 16 15.06 0.96 6.01
C ARG A 16 16.38 0.39 6.52
N GLN A 17 16.35 -0.72 7.27
CA GLN A 17 17.56 -1.38 7.77
C GLN A 17 18.09 -2.48 6.83
N ALA A 18 17.28 -2.92 5.86
CA ALA A 18 17.66 -3.91 4.86
C ALA A 18 18.27 -3.25 3.60
N ARG A 19 19.32 -2.43 3.76
CA ARG A 19 20.19 -2.09 2.63
C ARG A 19 21.17 -3.26 2.41
N PRO A 20 21.14 -3.97 1.28
CA PRO A 20 22.15 -4.99 1.00
C PRO A 20 23.51 -4.29 0.82
N ASN A 21 24.47 -4.62 1.69
CA ASN A 21 25.87 -4.32 1.45
C ASN A 21 26.27 -4.97 0.12
N GLY A 22 26.82 -4.15 -0.79
CA GLY A 22 27.09 -4.54 -2.17
C GLY A 22 27.87 -5.86 -2.31
N VAL A 23 27.33 -6.74 -3.14
CA VAL A 23 27.99 -7.97 -3.57
C VAL A 23 29.26 -7.59 -4.33
N ARG A 24 30.40 -7.79 -3.68
CA ARG A 24 31.73 -7.59 -4.27
C ARG A 24 31.99 -8.73 -5.26
N SER A 25 31.78 -8.48 -6.56
CA SER A 25 32.16 -9.38 -7.65
C SER A 25 33.68 -9.57 -7.66
N LYS A 26 34.17 -10.70 -7.16
CA LYS A 26 35.57 -11.11 -7.37
C LYS A 26 35.72 -11.56 -8.82
N ARG A 27 36.48 -10.80 -9.61
CA ARG A 27 36.98 -11.22 -10.92
C ARG A 27 38.02 -12.31 -10.71
N THR A 28 37.77 -13.51 -11.22
CA THR A 28 38.77 -14.57 -11.32
C THR A 28 39.52 -14.39 -12.65
N TYR A 29 40.81 -14.09 -12.58
CA TYR A 29 41.71 -14.25 -13.72
C TYR A 29 42.02 -15.73 -13.86
N ALA A 30 41.39 -16.40 -14.84
CA ALA A 30 41.81 -17.72 -15.29
C ALA A 30 42.69 -17.53 -16.53
N SER A 31 43.99 -17.41 -16.30
CA SER A 31 45.02 -17.53 -17.35
C SER A 31 46.29 -18.09 -16.71
N GLU A 32 46.27 -19.38 -16.41
CA GLU A 32 47.46 -20.14 -16.02
C GLU A 32 47.31 -21.57 -16.55
N SER A 33 47.58 -21.76 -17.84
CA SER A 33 48.01 -23.05 -18.39
C SER A 33 48.45 -22.90 -19.87
N HIS A 34 49.68 -22.46 -20.10
CA HIS A 34 50.43 -22.88 -21.28
C HIS A 34 51.88 -23.11 -20.89
N GLY A 35 52.15 -24.33 -20.43
CA GLY A 35 53.50 -24.88 -20.41
C GLY A 35 53.97 -25.04 -21.86
N HIS A 36 55.01 -24.30 -22.21
CA HIS A 36 55.81 -24.56 -23.40
C HIS A 36 56.70 -25.77 -23.12
N ASP A 37 56.32 -26.94 -23.63
CA ASP A 37 57.24 -28.06 -23.79
C ASP A 37 57.47 -28.28 -25.28
N HIS A 38 58.69 -27.98 -25.72
CA HIS A 38 59.18 -28.22 -27.06
C HIS A 38 59.86 -29.60 -27.07
N GLY A 39 59.29 -30.58 -27.78
CA GLY A 39 59.95 -31.88 -27.92
C GLY A 39 59.23 -32.89 -28.81
N HIS A 40 59.64 -32.93 -30.08
CA HIS A 40 59.76 -34.12 -30.94
C HIS A 40 58.59 -35.14 -31.07
N GLY A 41 57.99 -35.15 -32.26
CA GLY A 41 57.76 -36.36 -33.06
C GLY A 41 56.87 -37.47 -32.49
N HIS A 42 55.54 -37.31 -32.58
CA HIS A 42 54.61 -38.44 -32.51
C HIS A 42 53.42 -38.22 -33.47
N HIS A 43 53.09 -39.26 -34.24
CA HIS A 43 51.94 -39.28 -35.16
C HIS A 43 50.67 -38.79 -34.46
N ALA A 44 49.98 -37.81 -35.07
CA ALA A 44 48.69 -37.36 -34.58
C ALA A 44 47.72 -38.56 -34.56
N PRO A 45 47.12 -38.90 -33.40
CA PRO A 45 46.04 -39.88 -33.37
C PRO A 45 44.91 -39.39 -34.29
N PRO A 46 44.14 -40.27 -34.95
CA PRO A 46 42.97 -39.86 -35.71
C PRO A 46 42.03 -39.09 -34.77
N VAL A 47 42.04 -37.77 -34.89
CA VAL A 47 41.09 -36.92 -34.19
C VAL A 47 39.78 -37.13 -34.92
N GLU A 48 38.86 -37.85 -34.28
CA GLU A 48 37.45 -37.88 -34.65
C GLU A 48 36.97 -36.41 -34.71
N GLU A 49 36.90 -35.83 -35.92
CA GLU A 49 36.34 -34.49 -36.08
C GLU A 49 34.86 -34.58 -35.73
N SER A 50 34.53 -34.22 -34.48
CA SER A 50 33.16 -34.20 -34.01
C SER A 50 32.37 -33.27 -34.93
N LEU A 51 31.23 -33.76 -35.43
CA LEU A 51 30.27 -32.96 -36.18
C LEU A 51 30.09 -31.61 -35.48
N GLY A 52 30.49 -30.52 -36.14
CA GLY A 52 30.56 -29.20 -35.53
C GLY A 52 29.22 -28.78 -34.91
N SER A 53 29.24 -27.84 -33.96
CA SER A 53 28.03 -27.36 -33.27
C SER A 53 26.88 -26.97 -34.22
N ALA A 54 27.20 -26.48 -35.41
CA ALA A 54 26.24 -26.17 -36.47
C ALA A 54 25.37 -27.36 -36.89
N PHE A 55 25.92 -28.58 -36.90
CA PHE A 55 25.18 -29.80 -37.27
C PHE A 55 24.08 -30.12 -36.23
N TYR A 56 24.42 -30.04 -34.95
CA TYR A 56 23.44 -30.23 -33.87
C TYR A 56 22.37 -29.13 -33.84
N ILE A 57 22.76 -27.88 -34.13
CA ILE A 57 21.82 -26.77 -34.26
C ILE A 57 20.88 -27.02 -35.45
N ALA A 58 21.38 -27.48 -36.59
CA ALA A 58 20.56 -27.79 -37.76
C ALA A 58 19.56 -28.93 -37.48
N ILE A 59 20.02 -30.02 -36.85
CA ILE A 59 19.15 -31.13 -36.45
C ILE A 59 18.09 -30.70 -35.44
N GLY A 60 18.41 -29.79 -34.53
CA GLY A 60 17.42 -29.24 -33.60
C GLY A 60 16.46 -28.23 -34.24
N ALA A 61 16.95 -27.40 -35.16
CA ALA A 61 16.19 -26.34 -35.81
C ALA A 61 15.09 -26.88 -36.73
N ILE A 62 15.33 -28.01 -37.41
CA ILE A 62 14.34 -28.62 -38.31
C ILE A 62 13.05 -29.02 -37.56
N PRO A 63 13.07 -29.91 -36.55
CA PRO A 63 11.86 -30.27 -35.81
C PRO A 63 11.31 -29.09 -35.00
N ALA A 64 12.16 -28.19 -34.49
CA ALA A 64 11.69 -26.98 -33.82
C ALA A 64 10.88 -26.08 -34.76
N SER A 65 11.33 -25.90 -36.01
CA SER A 65 10.62 -25.12 -37.01
C SER A 65 9.29 -25.76 -37.42
N MET A 66 9.25 -27.10 -37.55
CA MET A 66 8.00 -27.83 -37.82
C MET A 66 7.01 -27.72 -36.66
N PHE A 67 7.50 -27.74 -35.42
CA PHE A 67 6.67 -27.56 -34.23
C PHE A 67 6.10 -26.14 -34.12
N VAL A 68 6.94 -25.12 -34.36
CA VAL A 68 6.46 -23.73 -34.42
C VAL A 68 5.43 -23.56 -35.54
N TYR A 69 5.67 -24.17 -36.70
CA TYR A 69 4.75 -24.12 -37.82
C TYR A 69 3.40 -24.79 -37.51
N SER A 70 3.39 -25.91 -36.79
CA SER A 70 2.16 -26.62 -36.45
C SER A 70 1.30 -25.84 -35.44
N ILE A 71 1.92 -25.15 -34.48
CA ILE A 71 1.21 -24.36 -33.45
C ILE A 71 0.77 -22.99 -34.00
N SER A 72 1.51 -22.43 -34.96
CA SER A 72 1.19 -21.13 -35.57
C SER A 72 -0.02 -21.19 -36.52
N ARG A 73 -0.34 -22.37 -37.08
CA ARG A 73 -1.47 -22.52 -38.00
C ARG A 73 -2.83 -22.26 -37.31
N PRO A 74 -3.72 -21.47 -37.92
CA PRO A 74 -5.08 -21.30 -37.43
C PRO A 74 -5.88 -22.60 -37.59
N GLY A 75 -6.89 -22.78 -36.74
CA GLY A 75 -7.81 -23.93 -36.83
C GLY A 75 -8.63 -23.89 -38.12
N LYS A 76 -9.17 -25.05 -38.56
CA LYS A 76 -9.98 -25.19 -39.79
C LYS A 76 -11.17 -24.23 -39.86
N ASP A 77 -11.66 -23.76 -38.72
CA ASP A 77 -12.84 -22.92 -38.58
C ASP A 77 -12.52 -21.42 -38.39
N GLY A 78 -11.30 -20.99 -38.72
CA GLY A 78 -10.88 -19.58 -38.60
C GLY A 78 -10.60 -19.13 -37.16
N GLN A 79 -10.48 -20.08 -36.22
CA GLN A 79 -10.14 -19.79 -34.83
C GLN A 79 -8.70 -19.25 -34.69
N PRO A 80 -8.45 -18.29 -33.78
CA PRO A 80 -7.12 -17.78 -33.48
C PRO A 80 -6.17 -18.92 -33.11
N SER A 81 -4.91 -18.84 -33.55
CA SER A 81 -3.92 -19.87 -33.23
C SER A 81 -3.63 -19.90 -31.72
N ALA A 82 -3.07 -21.01 -31.24
CA ALA A 82 -2.68 -21.12 -29.83
C ALA A 82 -1.66 -20.03 -29.44
N VAL A 83 -0.82 -19.61 -30.40
CA VAL A 83 0.15 -18.50 -30.22
C VAL A 83 -0.58 -17.17 -30.06
N SER A 84 -1.58 -16.87 -30.89
CA SER A 84 -2.31 -15.60 -30.78
C SER A 84 -3.14 -15.54 -29.49
N THR A 85 -3.76 -16.65 -29.09
CA THR A 85 -4.50 -16.74 -27.81
C THR A 85 -3.56 -16.53 -26.61
N TRP A 86 -2.33 -17.04 -26.69
CA TRP A 86 -1.31 -16.80 -25.67
C TRP A 86 -0.83 -15.35 -25.66
N LEU A 87 -0.66 -14.75 -26.83
CA LEU A 87 -0.26 -13.36 -26.97
C LEU A 87 -1.36 -12.41 -26.45
N GLU A 88 -2.63 -12.71 -26.71
CA GLU A 88 -3.79 -12.00 -26.17
C GLU A 88 -3.83 -12.07 -24.64
N LYS A 89 -3.59 -13.26 -24.06
CA LYS A 89 -3.46 -13.39 -22.60
C LYS A 89 -2.32 -12.55 -22.02
N LEU A 90 -1.23 -12.37 -22.77
CA LEU A 90 -0.14 -11.48 -22.35
C LEU A 90 -0.51 -10.00 -22.48
N SER A 91 -1.28 -9.59 -23.50
CA SER A 91 -1.77 -8.21 -23.60
C SER A 91 -2.78 -7.87 -22.49
N ASP A 92 -3.69 -8.78 -22.14
CA ASP A 92 -4.63 -8.60 -21.02
C ASP A 92 -3.89 -8.38 -19.69
N ASN A 93 -2.73 -9.02 -19.53
CA ASN A 93 -1.90 -8.79 -18.36
C ASN A 93 -1.32 -7.38 -18.33
N LYS A 94 -0.99 -6.76 -19.48
CA LYS A 94 -0.52 -5.37 -19.49
C LYS A 94 -1.61 -4.41 -19.02
N GLU A 95 -2.83 -4.56 -19.51
CA GLU A 95 -3.97 -3.74 -19.10
C GLU A 95 -4.26 -3.89 -17.59
N LYS A 96 -4.20 -5.11 -17.06
CA LYS A 96 -4.32 -5.36 -15.61
C LYS A 96 -3.20 -4.70 -14.79
N TRP A 97 -2.00 -4.58 -15.34
CA TRP A 97 -0.89 -3.91 -14.66
C TRP A 97 -1.05 -2.38 -14.71
N GLU A 98 -1.46 -1.84 -15.86
CA GLU A 98 -1.74 -0.41 -16.03
C GLU A 98 -2.88 0.05 -15.12
N THR A 99 -3.98 -0.70 -15.05
CA THR A 99 -5.10 -0.40 -14.13
C THR A 99 -4.67 -0.39 -12.66
N ARG A 100 -3.84 -1.35 -12.23
CA ARG A 100 -3.29 -1.36 -10.85
C ARG A 100 -2.37 -0.18 -10.58
N ALA A 101 -1.52 0.16 -11.54
CA ALA A 101 -0.63 1.31 -11.42
C ALA A 101 -1.44 2.62 -11.33
N HIS A 102 -2.49 2.75 -12.14
CA HIS A 102 -3.42 3.87 -12.09
C HIS A 102 -4.14 3.97 -10.73
N LEU A 103 -4.70 2.87 -10.22
CA LEU A 103 -5.37 2.88 -8.91
C LEU A 103 -4.41 3.24 -7.77
N THR A 104 -3.18 2.73 -7.82
CA THR A 104 -2.16 3.02 -6.80
C THR A 104 -1.75 4.50 -6.84
N THR A 105 -1.56 5.06 -8.03
CA THR A 105 -1.21 6.49 -8.20
C THR A 105 -2.36 7.40 -7.79
N ALA A 106 -3.60 7.06 -8.13
CA ALA A 106 -4.79 7.77 -7.67
C ALA A 106 -4.91 7.77 -6.14
N ALA A 107 -4.72 6.61 -5.49
CA ALA A 107 -4.74 6.52 -4.03
C ALA A 107 -3.63 7.35 -3.36
N ILE A 108 -2.43 7.39 -3.96
CA ILE A 108 -1.34 8.24 -3.47
C ILE A 108 -1.68 9.72 -3.62
N GLN A 109 -2.31 10.12 -4.72
CA GLN A 109 -2.74 11.50 -4.96
C GLN A 109 -3.82 11.94 -3.96
N GLU A 110 -4.80 11.09 -3.69
CA GLU A 110 -5.83 11.34 -2.68
C GLU A 110 -5.22 11.45 -1.28
N ALA A 111 -4.34 10.52 -0.90
CA ALA A 111 -3.63 10.57 0.37
C ALA A 111 -2.75 11.84 0.51
N ALA A 112 -2.13 12.29 -0.59
CA ALA A 112 -1.35 13.53 -0.60
C ALA A 112 -2.25 14.77 -0.45
N ARG A 113 -3.43 14.78 -1.08
CA ARG A 113 -4.44 15.83 -0.93
C ARG A 113 -4.95 15.92 0.50
N ASP A 114 -5.31 14.78 1.10
CA ASP A 114 -5.77 14.71 2.49
C ASP A 114 -4.69 15.17 3.45
N LYS A 115 -3.45 14.73 3.22
CA LYS A 115 -2.30 15.21 3.98
C LYS A 115 -2.21 16.73 3.89
N HIS A 116 -2.24 17.29 2.68
CA HIS A 116 -2.19 18.74 2.51
C HIS A 116 -3.32 19.47 3.25
N LEU A 117 -4.53 18.91 3.25
CA LEU A 117 -5.66 19.43 4.01
C LEU A 117 -5.38 19.45 5.53
N PHE A 118 -4.92 18.32 6.08
CA PHE A 118 -4.67 18.20 7.53
C PHE A 118 -3.46 19.00 8.03
N TYR A 119 -2.49 19.30 7.17
CA TYR A 119 -1.33 20.11 7.55
C TYR A 119 -1.61 21.61 7.53
N ASN A 120 -2.53 22.07 6.68
CA ASN A 120 -2.81 23.51 6.52
C ASN A 120 -4.06 23.99 7.29
N ILE A 121 -4.99 23.09 7.64
CA ILE A 121 -6.13 23.48 8.48
C ILE A 121 -5.65 23.73 9.92
N GLU A 122 -6.09 24.86 10.49
CA GLU A 122 -5.90 25.12 11.92
C GLU A 122 -6.63 24.03 12.74
N ARG A 123 -5.87 23.30 13.56
CA ARG A 123 -6.47 22.29 14.44
C ARG A 123 -7.41 22.99 15.42
N ASN A 124 -8.62 22.46 15.54
CA ASN A 124 -9.54 22.92 16.57
C ASN A 124 -8.88 22.74 17.95
N ARG A 125 -8.69 23.86 18.66
CA ARG A 125 -8.06 23.89 19.98
C ARG A 125 -9.01 23.44 21.09
N HIS A 126 -10.31 23.39 20.81
CA HIS A 126 -11.35 23.10 21.79
C HIS A 126 -12.13 21.88 21.33
N ILE A 127 -11.98 20.77 22.04
CA ILE A 127 -12.74 19.54 21.80
C ILE A 127 -13.82 19.48 22.87
N GLU A 128 -15.09 19.50 22.45
CA GLU A 128 -16.21 19.23 23.36
C GLU A 128 -16.22 17.74 23.69
N LEU A 129 -16.01 17.42 24.96
CA LEU A 129 -16.09 16.06 25.46
C LEU A 129 -17.50 15.81 25.99
N SER A 130 -18.16 14.74 25.55
CA SER A 130 -19.44 14.33 26.12
C SER A 130 -19.33 13.89 27.58
N TYR A 131 -18.12 13.56 28.04
CA TYR A 131 -17.84 13.03 29.37
C TYR A 131 -16.63 13.75 29.97
N PRO A 132 -16.85 14.86 30.70
CA PRO A 132 -15.78 15.70 31.21
C PRO A 132 -15.02 15.06 32.38
N GLU A 133 -15.57 14.10 33.10
CA GLU A 133 -14.84 13.44 34.19
C GLU A 133 -13.69 12.53 33.73
N VAL A 134 -13.48 12.34 32.40
CA VAL A 134 -12.29 11.66 31.84
C VAL A 134 -10.97 12.28 32.32
N PHE A 135 -10.95 13.57 32.64
CA PHE A 135 -9.76 14.25 33.18
C PHE A 135 -9.37 13.77 34.58
N GLN A 136 -10.28 13.11 35.30
CA GLN A 136 -10.06 12.56 36.63
C GLN A 136 -9.99 11.03 36.63
N HIS A 137 -10.17 10.39 35.47
CA HIS A 137 -10.01 8.95 35.35
C HIS A 137 -8.53 8.56 35.47
N GLY A 138 -8.19 7.92 36.57
CA GLY A 138 -6.87 7.38 36.87
C GLY A 138 -6.94 6.21 37.84
N SER A 139 -5.78 5.61 38.14
CA SER A 139 -5.68 4.58 39.18
C SER A 139 -6.02 5.21 40.54
N PRO A 140 -6.89 4.60 41.37
CA PRO A 140 -7.21 5.12 42.70
C PRO A 140 -6.05 4.94 43.69
N PHE A 141 -5.04 4.14 43.36
CA PHE A 141 -3.90 3.85 44.22
C PHE A 141 -2.63 4.60 43.79
N ASN A 142 -1.86 5.05 44.79
CA ASN A 142 -0.55 5.68 44.64
C ASN A 142 -0.55 6.98 43.81
N VAL A 143 -1.52 7.86 44.05
CA VAL A 143 -1.62 9.17 43.39
C VAL A 143 -1.06 10.25 44.34
N PRO A 144 -0.02 11.00 43.94
CA PRO A 144 0.50 12.10 44.77
C PRO A 144 -0.54 13.20 44.92
N ALA A 145 -0.57 13.86 46.07
CA ALA A 145 -1.47 14.98 46.32
C ALA A 145 -1.27 16.08 45.26
N GLY A 146 -2.37 16.57 44.68
CA GLY A 146 -2.34 17.59 43.62
C GLY A 146 -2.22 17.04 42.18
N HIS A 147 -2.28 15.73 41.97
CA HIS A 147 -2.29 15.14 40.62
C HIS A 147 -3.57 15.43 39.82
N SER A 148 -4.71 15.57 40.50
CA SER A 148 -5.99 15.89 39.86
C SER A 148 -5.99 17.33 39.35
N VAL A 149 -6.41 17.52 38.10
CA VAL A 149 -6.55 18.85 37.50
C VAL A 149 -7.70 19.61 38.18
N ASN A 150 -7.49 20.89 38.52
CA ASN A 150 -8.54 21.76 39.04
C ASN A 150 -9.59 22.02 37.95
N LEU A 151 -10.83 21.55 38.16
CA LEU A 151 -11.93 21.67 37.19
C LEU A 151 -12.92 22.80 37.48
N ASP A 152 -12.67 23.65 38.48
CA ASP A 152 -13.63 24.65 38.94
C ASP A 152 -14.12 25.60 37.83
N GLN A 153 -13.21 26.00 36.94
CA GLN A 153 -13.56 26.85 35.80
C GLN A 153 -14.48 26.13 34.81
N VAL A 154 -14.21 24.85 34.52
CA VAL A 154 -15.03 24.02 33.63
C VAL A 154 -16.41 23.79 34.24
N VAL A 155 -16.47 23.49 35.53
CA VAL A 155 -17.73 23.37 36.28
C VAL A 155 -18.52 24.68 36.22
N SER A 156 -17.85 25.83 36.40
CA SER A 156 -18.51 27.14 36.33
C SER A 156 -19.08 27.44 34.94
N HIS A 157 -18.38 27.03 33.88
CA HIS A 157 -18.83 27.20 32.49
C HIS A 157 -20.08 26.38 32.19
N TYR A 158 -20.06 25.08 32.50
CA TYR A 158 -21.22 24.22 32.24
C TYR A 158 -22.42 24.53 33.14
N ARG A 159 -22.19 24.99 34.38
CA ARG A 159 -23.27 25.51 35.23
C ARG A 159 -23.96 26.72 34.60
N LYS A 160 -23.18 27.66 34.03
CA LYS A 160 -23.74 28.82 33.31
C LYS A 160 -24.53 28.37 32.08
N GLN A 161 -23.96 27.48 31.25
CA GLN A 161 -24.67 26.96 30.08
C GLN A 161 -25.99 26.27 30.44
N HIS A 162 -26.03 25.49 31.53
CA HIS A 162 -27.26 24.86 31.99
C HIS A 162 -28.32 25.89 32.41
N LEU A 163 -27.93 26.94 33.14
CA LEU A 163 -28.85 28.00 33.53
C LEU A 163 -29.41 28.73 32.29
N ASP A 164 -28.54 29.08 31.33
CA ASP A 164 -28.95 29.73 30.08
C ASP A 164 -29.93 28.85 29.27
N GLU A 165 -29.72 27.54 29.25
CA GLU A 165 -30.62 26.59 28.59
C GLU A 165 -31.98 26.47 29.29
N GLU A 166 -32.01 26.45 30.62
CA GLU A 166 -33.25 26.43 31.39
C GLU A 166 -34.04 27.73 31.20
N GLU A 167 -33.39 28.89 31.15
CA GLU A 167 -34.03 30.17 30.80
C GLU A 167 -34.61 30.15 29.38
N ARG A 168 -33.87 29.59 28.40
CA ARG A 168 -34.36 29.40 27.02
C ARG A 168 -35.55 28.44 26.95
N LYS A 169 -35.60 27.41 27.79
CA LYS A 169 -36.75 26.49 27.85
C LYS A 169 -37.94 27.17 28.51
N ALA A 170 -37.73 27.89 29.60
CA ALA A 170 -38.79 28.60 30.33
C ALA A 170 -39.45 29.68 29.46
N THR A 171 -38.66 30.50 28.75
CA THR A 171 -39.17 31.51 27.82
C THR A 171 -39.99 30.88 26.68
N LYS A 172 -39.53 29.77 26.10
CA LYS A 172 -40.29 29.03 25.08
C LYS A 172 -41.60 28.45 25.62
N LEU A 173 -41.60 27.94 26.85
CA LEU A 173 -42.80 27.42 27.50
C LEU A 173 -43.80 28.54 27.80
N ALA A 174 -43.33 29.68 28.29
CA ALA A 174 -44.15 30.88 28.52
C ALA A 174 -44.78 31.37 27.22
N ALA A 175 -43.99 31.57 26.16
CA ALA A 175 -44.49 31.98 24.85
C ALA A 175 -45.51 30.98 24.26
N LYS A 176 -45.28 29.67 24.44
CA LYS A 176 -46.22 28.64 24.01
C LYS A 176 -47.52 28.66 24.83
N ALA A 177 -47.45 28.90 26.13
CA ALA A 177 -48.62 29.02 26.99
C ALA A 177 -49.45 30.26 26.64
N GLU A 178 -48.80 31.40 26.38
CA GLU A 178 -49.46 32.63 25.91
C GLU A 178 -50.12 32.43 24.55
N ALA A 179 -49.45 31.78 23.60
CA ALA A 179 -50.02 31.44 22.30
C ALA A 179 -51.23 30.48 22.42
N ALA A 180 -51.17 29.50 23.33
CA ALA A 180 -52.28 28.58 23.58
C ALA A 180 -53.47 29.29 24.25
N ALA A 181 -53.22 30.22 25.18
CA ALA A 181 -54.26 31.05 25.80
C ALA A 181 -54.94 31.99 24.79
N ALA A 182 -54.17 32.60 23.89
CA ALA A 182 -54.72 33.43 22.80
C ALA A 182 -55.57 32.61 21.82
N ALA A 183 -55.15 31.39 21.47
CA ALA A 183 -55.92 30.48 20.62
C ALA A 183 -57.22 29.98 21.28
N ALA A 184 -57.23 29.82 22.61
CA ALA A 184 -58.43 29.45 23.37
C ALA A 184 -59.42 30.62 23.51
N ALA A 185 -58.93 31.87 23.60
CA ALA A 185 -59.77 33.07 23.68
C ALA A 185 -60.41 33.46 22.34
N ALA A 186 -59.89 32.97 21.22
CA ALA A 186 -60.41 33.21 19.86
C ALA A 186 -61.48 32.21 19.41
N LYS A 187 -61.89 31.28 20.28
CA LYS A 187 -62.85 30.20 20.00
C LYS A 187 -64.08 30.35 20.88
#